data_AF-A0A496YY54-F1
#
_entry.id   AF-A0A496YY54-F1
#
_cell.length_a   1.000
_cell.length_b   1.000
_cell.length_c   1.000
_cell.angle_alpha   90.00
_cell.angle_beta   90.00
_cell.angle_gamma   90.00
#
_symmetry.space_group_name_H-M   'P 1'
#
loop_
_entity.id
_entity.type
_entity.pdbx_description
1 polymer ?
#
loop_
_entity_poly.entity_id
_entity_poly.type
_entity_poly.pdbx_seq_one_letter_code
_entity_poly.pdbx_strand_id
1 'polypeptide(L)'
;ETRIRLLMGAVMGLCGPTQKLAIVMPLTVIVPGDVADRILDTNKYPEWNGERTKLLYQFPENMDLWDKYAEIKAQAYREGDKDAKAATRFYRKHRKEMDKGAVVAWKYRYNDEELSAIQHAMNLYYKDEAAFWAEYQNEPKDEHLAETPMPTRDELVRRHTGLIRGLVPRGVRALTAFIDVHNAAFYWMVVAWLEDATGYVIDYDTYPRQSLEYFTLPRIPKTLQNLYPGMTLQGRVYRALVDLFKELFSTKWPPTGAMIDRCLVDAGWGLVTDVVHRACSETEYGAVVMPSYGRYVTPKQRRIEDWSRKPGDQRGFGWLIRNRTGTGGDRYVLYDANKWKSIMANKLSLPWGEKGALAFFSGKDHRLLADHLTSEYVKRAEGTAGPMDEWKLRPGNPDDHWLDCLAGCCVAASTLDIHGDAFSRQERRKVYTADDLKRRISRVKI
;
A
#
# COMPACT_ATOMS: atom_id res chain seq x y z
N GLU A 1 -16.29 -7.98 1.41
CA GLU A 1 -17.66 -7.73 0.91
C GLU A 1 -18.44 -9.00 0.53
N THR A 2 -17.86 -9.96 -0.21
CA THR A 2 -18.58 -11.15 -0.72
C THR A 2 -19.15 -12.08 0.37
N ARG A 3 -18.44 -12.25 1.49
CA ARG A 3 -18.89 -13.11 2.61
C ARG A 3 -20.11 -12.55 3.34
N ILE A 4 -20.10 -11.25 3.67
CA ILE A 4 -21.22 -10.57 4.36
C ILE A 4 -22.48 -10.64 3.51
N ARG A 5 -22.36 -10.39 2.20
CA ARG A 5 -23.49 -10.45 1.27
C ARG A 5 -24.10 -11.84 1.15
N LEU A 6 -23.27 -12.89 1.15
CA LEU A 6 -23.74 -14.28 1.09
C LEU A 6 -24.45 -14.67 2.40
N LEU A 7 -23.90 -14.25 3.55
CA LEU A 7 -24.50 -14.44 4.86
C LEU A 7 -25.87 -13.75 4.97
N MET A 8 -25.94 -12.45 4.66
CA MET A 8 -27.16 -11.67 4.82
C MET A 8 -28.19 -11.91 3.73
N GLY A 9 -27.75 -12.12 2.48
CA GLY A 9 -28.65 -12.22 1.34
C GLY A 9 -29.13 -13.63 1.06
N ALA A 10 -28.23 -14.63 1.07
CA ALA A 10 -28.58 -15.99 0.69
C ALA A 10 -28.92 -16.85 1.91
N VAL A 11 -28.10 -16.81 2.97
CA VAL A 11 -28.24 -17.74 4.11
C VAL A 11 -29.43 -17.39 5.00
N MET A 12 -29.66 -16.11 5.30
CA MET A 12 -30.81 -15.69 6.12
C MET A 12 -32.17 -16.00 5.46
N GLY A 13 -32.22 -16.11 4.13
CA GLY A 13 -33.44 -16.41 3.37
C GLY A 13 -33.70 -17.91 3.14
N LEU A 14 -32.85 -18.80 3.66
CA LEU A 14 -33.01 -20.25 3.46
C LEU A 14 -34.16 -20.86 4.25
N CYS A 15 -34.59 -20.21 5.34
CA CYS A 15 -35.81 -20.63 6.02
C CYS A 15 -37.04 -20.07 5.29
N GLY A 16 -38.08 -20.88 5.14
CA GLY A 16 -39.34 -20.43 4.54
C GLY A 16 -39.96 -19.24 5.29
N PRO A 17 -40.94 -18.53 4.69
CA PRO A 17 -41.44 -17.24 5.17
C PRO A 17 -42.11 -17.28 6.57
N THR A 18 -42.43 -18.47 7.08
CA THR A 18 -43.07 -18.67 8.38
C THR A 18 -42.10 -19.10 9.49
N GLN A 19 -40.82 -19.28 9.18
CA GLN A 19 -39.81 -19.75 10.13
C GLN A 19 -38.71 -18.69 10.32
N LYS A 20 -38.10 -18.68 11.50
CA LYS A 20 -36.95 -17.81 11.83
C LYS A 20 -35.70 -18.66 11.97
N LEU A 21 -34.65 -18.31 11.25
CA LEU A 21 -33.34 -18.93 11.36
C LEU A 21 -32.47 -18.15 12.36
N ALA A 22 -31.87 -18.84 13.33
CA ALA A 22 -30.85 -18.27 14.19
C ALA A 22 -29.47 -18.46 13.55
N ILE A 23 -28.69 -17.39 13.46
CA ILE A 23 -27.29 -17.45 13.00
C ILE A 23 -26.39 -17.07 14.17
N VAL A 24 -25.47 -17.97 14.51
CA VAL A 24 -24.45 -17.73 15.55
C VAL A 24 -23.10 -17.75 14.86
N MET A 25 -22.31 -16.70 15.07
CA MET A 25 -21.09 -16.46 14.33
C MET A 25 -19.92 -16.17 15.30
N PRO A 26 -19.24 -17.22 15.80
CA PRO A 26 -18.05 -17.06 16.61
C PRO A 26 -16.88 -16.61 15.73
N LEU A 27 -16.36 -15.41 15.98
CA LEU A 27 -15.32 -14.78 15.17
C LEU A 27 -14.27 -14.11 16.06
N THR A 28 -13.11 -13.86 15.46
CA THR A 28 -12.05 -13.03 16.03
C THR A 28 -11.83 -11.83 15.12
N VAL A 29 -11.67 -10.63 15.71
CA VAL A 29 -11.23 -9.44 15.00
C VAL A 29 -9.70 -9.49 14.85
N ILE A 30 -9.24 -9.73 13.62
CA ILE A 30 -7.81 -9.90 13.32
C ILE A 30 -7.17 -8.57 12.94
N VAL A 31 -7.90 -7.73 12.18
CA VAL A 31 -7.47 -6.36 11.86
C VAL A 31 -8.66 -5.40 11.90
N PRO A 32 -8.42 -4.10 12.14
CA PRO A 32 -9.46 -3.09 11.98
C PRO A 32 -10.08 -3.13 10.57
N GLY A 33 -11.41 -3.12 10.52
CA GLY A 33 -12.18 -3.11 9.28
C GLY A 33 -12.36 -4.47 8.59
N ASP A 34 -11.98 -5.59 9.22
CA ASP A 34 -12.29 -6.92 8.69
C ASP A 34 -13.80 -7.29 8.81
N VAL A 35 -14.18 -8.52 8.43
CA VAL A 35 -15.59 -8.94 8.47
C VAL A 35 -16.13 -9.01 9.90
N ALA A 36 -15.32 -9.46 10.86
CA ALA A 36 -15.71 -9.56 12.25
C ALA A 36 -15.90 -8.15 12.85
N ASP A 37 -14.92 -7.26 12.62
CA ASP A 37 -14.96 -5.87 13.07
C ASP A 37 -16.19 -5.13 12.56
N ARG A 38 -16.54 -5.36 11.28
CA ARG A 38 -17.72 -4.75 10.65
C ARG A 38 -19.03 -5.29 11.20
N ILE A 39 -19.22 -6.61 11.30
CA ILE A 39 -20.50 -7.18 11.77
C ILE A 39 -20.74 -6.87 13.27
N LEU A 40 -19.67 -6.67 14.05
CA LEU A 40 -19.77 -6.23 15.44
C LEU A 40 -20.13 -4.74 15.59
N ASP A 41 -20.11 -3.95 14.52
CA ASP A 41 -20.48 -2.53 14.52
C ASP A 41 -21.99 -2.36 14.33
N THR A 42 -22.69 -2.09 15.43
CA THR A 42 -24.15 -1.93 15.46
C THR A 42 -24.66 -0.73 14.66
N ASN A 43 -23.82 0.26 14.33
CA ASN A 43 -24.22 1.36 13.45
C ASN A 43 -24.23 0.92 11.97
N LYS A 44 -23.39 -0.06 11.61
CA LYS A 44 -23.29 -0.57 10.23
C LYS A 44 -24.23 -1.75 9.98
N TYR A 45 -24.41 -2.63 10.97
CA TYR A 45 -25.22 -3.84 10.88
C TYR A 45 -26.11 -4.00 12.13
N PRO A 46 -27.13 -3.12 12.31
CA PRO A 46 -27.96 -3.08 13.51
C PRO A 46 -28.80 -4.36 13.75
N GLU A 47 -29.00 -5.18 12.72
CA GLU A 47 -29.70 -6.46 12.82
C GLU A 47 -28.87 -7.56 13.52
N TRP A 48 -27.58 -7.32 13.76
CA TRP A 48 -26.70 -8.23 14.49
C TRP A 48 -26.50 -7.80 15.95
N ASN A 49 -26.72 -8.73 16.86
CA ASN A 49 -26.43 -8.55 18.29
C ASN A 49 -24.97 -8.94 18.58
N GLY A 50 -24.03 -8.10 18.15
CA GLY A 50 -22.60 -8.33 18.32
C GLY A 50 -22.07 -7.96 19.70
N GLU A 51 -21.26 -8.83 20.31
CA GLU A 51 -20.54 -8.56 21.56
C GLU A 51 -19.06 -8.94 21.41
N ARG A 52 -18.16 -8.12 21.97
CA ARG A 52 -16.73 -8.44 22.05
C ARG A 52 -16.40 -9.05 23.40
N THR A 53 -15.74 -10.19 23.37
CA THR A 53 -15.20 -10.84 24.58
C THR A 53 -13.69 -10.76 24.59
N LYS A 54 -13.13 -10.49 25.78
CA LYS A 54 -11.69 -10.37 26.01
C LYS A 54 -11.19 -11.52 26.87
N LEU A 55 -9.92 -11.89 26.73
CA LEU A 55 -9.25 -12.78 27.68
C LEU A 55 -8.99 -12.06 29.01
N LEU A 56 -8.56 -10.80 28.94
CA LEU A 56 -8.15 -9.98 30.07
C LEU A 56 -8.84 -8.61 30.00
N TYR A 57 -9.85 -8.37 30.84
CA TYR A 57 -10.59 -7.11 30.88
C TYR A 57 -9.81 -5.98 31.54
N GLN A 58 -8.93 -6.33 32.49
CA GLN A 58 -8.06 -5.38 33.15
C GLN A 58 -6.69 -6.01 33.34
N PHE A 59 -5.65 -5.29 32.90
CA PHE A 59 -4.27 -5.69 33.13
C PHE A 59 -3.89 -5.56 34.62
N PRO A 60 -2.92 -6.36 35.09
CA PRO A 60 -2.34 -6.16 36.41
C PRO A 60 -1.79 -4.74 36.61
N GLU A 61 -1.91 -4.22 37.82
CA GLU A 61 -1.35 -2.90 38.19
C GLU A 61 0.18 -2.90 38.18
N ASN A 62 0.80 -4.01 38.58
CA ASN A 62 2.24 -4.10 38.77
C ASN A 62 2.93 -4.73 37.54
N MET A 63 2.97 -3.98 36.45
CA MET A 63 3.61 -4.41 35.20
C MET A 63 5.13 -4.57 35.32
N ASP A 64 5.79 -3.84 36.21
CA ASP A 64 7.24 -3.97 36.44
C ASP A 64 7.64 -5.39 36.92
N LEU A 65 6.81 -6.01 37.77
CA LEU A 65 7.03 -7.40 38.18
C LEU A 65 6.77 -8.40 37.04
N TRP A 66 5.85 -8.08 36.13
CA TRP A 66 5.57 -8.89 34.96
C TRP A 66 6.68 -8.78 33.90
N ASP A 67 7.28 -7.61 33.74
CA ASP A 67 8.43 -7.41 32.86
C ASP A 67 9.63 -8.21 33.37
N LYS A 68 9.90 -8.16 34.68
CA LYS A 68 10.91 -9.01 35.33
C LYS A 68 10.62 -10.50 35.17
N TYR A 69 9.36 -10.91 35.26
CA TYR A 69 8.95 -12.30 34.99
C TYR A 69 9.26 -12.70 33.54
N ALA A 70 8.98 -11.83 32.57
CA ALA A 70 9.26 -12.06 31.16
C ALA A 70 10.77 -12.18 30.89
N GLU A 71 11.60 -11.36 31.52
CA GLU A 71 13.07 -11.48 31.45
C GLU A 71 13.58 -12.83 31.98
N ILE A 72 13.09 -13.26 33.15
CA ILE A 72 13.44 -14.57 33.73
C ILE A 72 13.00 -15.71 32.79
N LYS A 73 11.83 -15.58 32.17
CA LYS A 73 11.29 -16.56 31.22
C LYS A 73 12.13 -16.65 29.95
N ALA A 74 12.50 -15.51 29.37
CA ALA A 74 13.36 -15.45 28.20
C ALA A 74 14.75 -16.03 28.49
N GLN A 75 15.30 -15.77 29.68
CA GLN A 75 16.57 -16.37 30.10
C GLN A 75 16.48 -17.89 30.22
N ALA A 76 15.42 -18.43 30.83
CA ALA A 76 15.21 -19.87 30.95
C ALA A 76 15.16 -20.57 29.58
N TYR A 77 14.53 -19.95 28.57
CA TYR A 77 14.54 -20.48 27.20
C TYR A 77 15.93 -20.48 26.56
N ARG A 78 16.75 -19.45 26.80
CA ARG A 78 18.15 -19.41 26.33
C ARG A 78 19.00 -20.52 26.95
N GLU A 79 18.68 -20.91 28.18
CA GLU A 79 19.35 -21.99 28.92
C GLU A 79 18.78 -23.39 28.61
N GLY A 80 17.78 -23.48 27.73
CA GLY A 80 17.20 -24.74 27.29
C GLY A 80 16.06 -25.29 28.16
N ASP A 81 15.61 -24.54 29.19
CA ASP A 81 14.43 -24.89 29.98
C ASP A 81 13.15 -24.50 29.21
N LYS A 82 12.60 -25.47 28.48
CA LYS A 82 11.38 -25.30 27.67
C LYS A 82 10.12 -25.01 28.48
N ASP A 83 10.13 -25.33 29.77
CA ASP A 83 8.98 -25.14 30.68
C ASP A 83 9.08 -23.82 31.45
N ALA A 84 10.22 -23.11 31.33
CA ALA A 84 10.52 -21.88 32.06
C ALA A 84 10.18 -21.93 33.56
N LYS A 85 10.56 -23.03 34.24
CA LYS A 85 10.19 -23.31 35.64
C LYS A 85 10.65 -22.21 36.58
N ALA A 86 11.77 -21.54 36.27
CA ALA A 86 12.28 -20.40 37.04
C ALA A 86 11.30 -19.22 37.07
N ALA A 87 10.69 -18.89 35.93
CA ALA A 87 9.69 -17.83 35.84
C ALA A 87 8.43 -18.21 36.63
N THR A 88 7.91 -19.43 36.48
CA THR A 88 6.74 -19.89 37.25
C THR A 88 6.99 -19.91 38.76
N ARG A 89 8.21 -20.23 39.22
CA ARG A 89 8.58 -20.10 40.64
C ARG A 89 8.59 -18.64 41.10
N PHE A 90 9.09 -17.72 40.28
CA PHE A 90 9.07 -16.29 40.55
C PHE A 90 7.62 -15.78 40.67
N TYR A 91 6.76 -16.11 39.71
CA TYR A 91 5.34 -15.77 39.76
C TYR A 91 4.65 -16.35 41.00
N ARG A 92 4.90 -17.62 41.36
CA ARG A 92 4.35 -18.23 42.58
C ARG A 92 4.68 -17.42 43.84
N LYS A 93 5.90 -16.91 43.95
CA LYS A 93 6.37 -16.13 45.10
C LYS A 93 5.72 -14.75 45.17
N HIS A 94 5.50 -14.11 44.02
CA HIS A 94 5.00 -12.73 43.93
C HIS A 94 3.53 -12.63 43.49
N ARG A 95 2.81 -13.75 43.44
CA ARG A 95 1.48 -13.85 42.84
C ARG A 95 0.49 -12.79 43.32
N LYS A 96 0.42 -12.54 44.62
CA LYS A 96 -0.52 -11.56 45.20
C LYS A 96 -0.29 -10.14 44.67
N GLU A 97 0.97 -9.77 44.46
CA GLU A 97 1.37 -8.46 43.94
C GLU A 97 1.21 -8.41 42.42
N MET A 98 1.54 -9.50 41.73
CA MET A 98 1.43 -9.63 40.28
C MET A 98 -0.01 -9.77 39.78
N ASP A 99 -0.93 -10.32 40.58
CA ASP A 99 -2.35 -10.46 40.19
C ASP A 99 -3.18 -9.22 40.56
N LYS A 100 -2.59 -8.24 41.27
CA LYS A 100 -3.32 -7.09 41.80
C LYS A 100 -3.94 -6.27 40.66
N GLY A 101 -5.24 -6.03 40.75
CA GLY A 101 -6.01 -5.25 39.78
C GLY A 101 -6.34 -5.97 38.47
N ALA A 102 -5.83 -7.19 38.26
CA ALA A 102 -6.10 -7.95 37.04
C ALA A 102 -7.51 -8.56 37.04
N VAL A 103 -8.21 -8.46 35.92
CA VAL A 103 -9.54 -9.04 35.73
C VAL A 103 -9.52 -9.92 34.48
N VAL A 104 -9.59 -11.24 34.69
CA VAL A 104 -9.59 -12.24 33.61
C VAL A 104 -11.00 -12.76 33.36
N ALA A 105 -11.36 -13.01 32.10
CA ALA A 105 -12.70 -13.46 31.75
C ALA A 105 -13.03 -14.87 32.26
N TRP A 106 -12.07 -15.79 32.18
CA TRP A 106 -12.25 -17.18 32.58
C TRP A 106 -11.08 -17.67 33.43
N LYS A 107 -11.30 -17.75 34.76
CA LYS A 107 -10.27 -18.09 35.75
C LYS A 107 -9.64 -19.49 35.59
N TYR A 108 -10.26 -20.38 34.83
CA TYR A 108 -9.78 -21.75 34.58
C TYR A 108 -9.07 -21.92 33.22
N ARG A 109 -8.88 -20.83 32.44
CA ARG A 109 -8.21 -20.88 31.14
C ARG A 109 -6.69 -20.74 31.30
N TYR A 110 -6.01 -21.84 31.58
CA TYR A 110 -4.55 -21.93 31.65
C TYR A 110 -4.08 -23.38 31.41
N ASN A 111 -2.82 -23.56 31.05
CA ASN A 111 -2.21 -24.88 30.82
C ASN A 111 -1.72 -25.50 32.14
N ASP A 112 -1.47 -26.82 32.15
CA ASP A 112 -1.09 -27.56 33.37
C ASP A 112 0.19 -27.04 34.06
N GLU A 113 1.10 -26.40 33.30
CA GLU A 113 2.35 -25.83 33.82
C GLU A 113 2.19 -24.43 34.42
N GLU A 114 1.01 -23.83 34.28
CA GLU A 114 0.67 -22.47 34.73
C GLU A 114 -0.16 -22.51 36.01
N LEU A 115 -0.06 -21.46 36.84
CA LEU A 115 -0.69 -21.39 38.15
C LEU A 115 -2.00 -20.60 38.16
N SER A 116 -2.30 -19.88 37.07
CA SER A 116 -3.50 -19.06 36.93
C SER A 116 -3.77 -18.66 35.47
N ALA A 117 -5.02 -18.30 35.19
CA ALA A 117 -5.41 -17.69 33.91
C ALA A 117 -4.80 -16.29 33.68
N ILE A 118 -4.41 -15.58 34.74
CA ILE A 118 -3.68 -14.31 34.61
C ILE A 118 -2.27 -14.60 34.10
N GLN A 119 -1.59 -15.60 34.66
CA GLN A 119 -0.28 -16.05 34.17
C GLN A 119 -0.37 -16.48 32.70
N HIS A 120 -1.40 -17.23 32.34
CA HIS A 120 -1.65 -17.61 30.95
C HIS A 120 -1.82 -16.40 30.03
N ALA A 121 -2.66 -15.44 30.42
CA ALA A 121 -2.87 -14.21 29.65
C ALA A 121 -1.57 -13.42 29.45
N MET A 122 -0.79 -13.24 30.52
CA MET A 122 0.49 -12.54 30.45
C MET A 122 1.53 -13.32 29.64
N ASN A 123 1.52 -14.65 29.71
CA ASN A 123 2.37 -15.50 28.88
C ASN A 123 2.08 -15.34 27.38
N LEU A 124 0.81 -15.21 27.00
CA LEU A 124 0.40 -14.93 25.63
C LEU A 124 0.81 -13.50 25.22
N TYR A 125 0.58 -12.52 26.10
CA TYR A 125 0.96 -11.12 25.88
C TYR A 125 2.46 -10.96 25.60
N TYR A 126 3.34 -11.52 26.42
CA TYR A 126 4.79 -11.43 26.22
C TYR A 126 5.34 -12.34 25.11
N LYS A 127 4.56 -13.31 24.64
CA LYS A 127 4.96 -14.17 23.51
C LYS A 127 4.83 -13.41 22.19
N ASP A 128 3.68 -12.78 21.99
CA ASP A 128 3.37 -11.98 20.81
C ASP A 128 2.25 -11.00 21.17
N GLU A 129 2.63 -9.75 21.45
CA GLU A 129 1.69 -8.72 21.88
C GLU A 129 0.63 -8.44 20.80
N ALA A 130 1.03 -8.38 19.52
CA ALA A 130 0.10 -8.08 18.43
C ALA A 130 -0.94 -9.20 18.28
N ALA A 131 -0.50 -10.46 18.30
CA ALA A 131 -1.39 -11.60 18.31
C ALA A 131 -2.27 -11.63 19.58
N PHE A 132 -1.74 -11.22 20.74
CA PHE A 132 -2.53 -11.11 21.97
C PHE A 132 -3.70 -10.15 21.81
N TRP A 133 -3.44 -8.94 21.29
CA TRP A 133 -4.46 -7.91 21.10
C TRP A 133 -5.50 -8.28 20.04
N ALA A 134 -5.08 -8.92 18.94
CA ALA A 134 -6.02 -9.41 17.93
C ALA A 134 -6.80 -10.65 18.44
N GLU A 135 -6.10 -11.76 18.68
CA GLU A 135 -6.69 -13.09 18.88
C GLU A 135 -7.37 -13.28 20.23
N TYR A 136 -6.89 -12.58 21.27
CA TYR A 136 -7.35 -12.79 22.63
C TYR A 136 -8.09 -11.59 23.22
N GLN A 137 -7.90 -10.38 22.68
CA GLN A 137 -8.63 -9.19 23.13
C GLN A 137 -9.70 -8.72 22.15
N ASN A 138 -9.72 -9.19 20.90
CA ASN A 138 -10.58 -8.63 19.83
C ASN A 138 -10.42 -7.10 19.66
N GLU A 139 -9.20 -6.62 19.92
CA GLU A 139 -8.80 -5.22 19.85
C GLU A 139 -7.41 -5.13 19.22
N PRO A 140 -7.25 -5.53 17.94
CA PRO A 140 -5.96 -5.44 17.28
C PRO A 140 -5.46 -4.00 17.36
N LYS A 141 -4.27 -3.81 17.93
CA LYS A 141 -3.57 -2.53 17.88
C LYS A 141 -3.21 -2.25 16.43
N ASP A 142 -3.36 -1.00 16.00
CA ASP A 142 -2.79 -0.57 14.73
C ASP A 142 -1.28 -0.87 14.76
N GLU A 143 -0.81 -1.78 13.90
CA GLU A 143 0.62 -2.03 13.72
C GLU A 143 1.26 -0.68 13.42
N HIS A 144 2.24 -0.26 14.25
CA HIS A 144 2.99 1.00 14.18
C HIS A 144 2.75 1.77 12.87
N LEU A 145 1.73 2.64 12.89
CA LEU A 145 1.40 3.51 11.76
C LEU A 145 2.70 4.24 11.37
N ALA A 146 3.14 4.00 10.14
CA ALA A 146 4.36 4.61 9.63
C ALA A 146 4.26 6.13 9.74
N GLU A 147 5.41 6.81 9.85
CA GLU A 147 5.49 8.27 9.79
C GLU A 147 4.95 8.85 8.47
N THR A 148 4.76 8.04 7.43
CA THR A 148 4.18 8.47 6.16
C THR A 148 2.69 8.74 6.34
N PRO A 149 2.26 10.02 6.38
CA PRO A 149 0.85 10.35 6.49
C PRO A 149 0.13 9.86 5.25
N MET A 150 -1.02 9.21 5.44
CA MET A 150 -1.94 8.85 4.37
C MET A 150 -3.30 9.48 4.67
N PRO A 151 -3.88 10.26 3.75
CA PRO A 151 -5.20 10.81 3.98
C PRO A 151 -6.25 9.70 4.02
N THR A 152 -7.28 9.92 4.83
CA THR A 152 -8.46 9.07 4.86
C THR A 152 -9.21 9.15 3.53
N ARG A 153 -10.04 8.12 3.28
CA ARG A 153 -10.93 8.09 2.11
C ARG A 153 -11.76 9.37 1.98
N ASP A 154 -12.36 9.84 3.07
CA ASP A 154 -13.22 11.01 3.06
C ASP A 154 -12.46 12.31 2.78
N GLU A 155 -11.20 12.40 3.24
CA GLU A 155 -10.32 13.51 2.89
C GLU A 155 -9.97 13.49 1.41
N LEU A 156 -9.65 12.33 0.84
CA LEU A 156 -9.37 12.19 -0.61
C LEU A 156 -10.57 12.55 -1.47
N VAL A 157 -11.79 12.12 -1.10
CA VAL A 157 -13.01 12.47 -1.85
C VAL A 157 -13.22 13.98 -1.90
N ARG A 158 -12.89 14.70 -0.83
CA ARG A 158 -12.97 16.17 -0.77
C ARG A 158 -11.76 16.88 -1.39
N ARG A 159 -10.71 16.13 -1.77
CA ARG A 159 -9.44 16.68 -2.25
C ARG A 159 -9.47 16.98 -3.74
N HIS A 160 -10.38 17.86 -4.13
CA HIS A 160 -10.48 18.32 -5.50
C HIS A 160 -10.24 19.84 -5.59
N THR A 161 -9.77 20.25 -6.76
CA THR A 161 -9.61 21.66 -7.14
C THR A 161 -10.95 22.20 -7.66
N GLY A 162 -10.97 23.48 -8.05
CA GLY A 162 -12.10 24.05 -8.81
C GLY A 162 -12.01 23.81 -10.33
N LEU A 163 -11.00 23.07 -10.81
CA LEU A 163 -10.82 22.81 -12.24
C LEU A 163 -11.69 21.64 -12.67
N ILE A 164 -12.35 21.74 -13.82
CA ILE A 164 -13.13 20.63 -14.39
C ILE A 164 -12.21 19.56 -15.01
N ARG A 165 -12.73 18.35 -15.18
CA ARG A 165 -12.05 17.25 -15.87
C ARG A 165 -11.45 17.68 -17.20
N GLY A 166 -10.20 17.31 -17.44
CA GLY A 166 -9.44 17.56 -18.66
C GLY A 166 -8.93 18.99 -18.85
N LEU A 167 -9.17 19.89 -17.90
CA LEU A 167 -8.62 21.24 -17.95
C LEU A 167 -7.22 21.30 -17.32
N VAL A 168 -6.23 21.68 -18.11
CA VAL A 168 -4.84 21.86 -17.67
C VAL A 168 -4.69 23.24 -17.02
N PRO A 169 -4.15 23.33 -15.78
CA PRO A 169 -3.87 24.61 -15.15
C PRO A 169 -2.80 25.41 -15.90
N ARG A 170 -2.75 26.72 -15.63
CA ARG A 170 -1.67 27.57 -16.15
C ARG A 170 -0.34 27.24 -15.48
N GLY A 171 0.77 27.45 -16.18
CA GLY A 171 2.12 27.24 -15.63
C GLY A 171 2.54 25.78 -15.53
N VAL A 172 1.78 24.87 -16.13
CA VAL A 172 2.15 23.45 -16.21
C VAL A 172 3.40 23.27 -17.03
N ARG A 173 4.36 22.56 -16.44
CA ARG A 173 5.66 22.21 -17.01
C ARG A 173 5.57 20.96 -17.89
N ALA A 174 4.82 19.95 -17.45
CA ALA A 174 4.64 18.70 -18.18
C ALA A 174 3.35 17.97 -17.79
N LEU A 175 2.86 17.13 -18.71
CA LEU A 175 1.81 16.15 -18.45
C LEU A 175 2.42 14.76 -18.43
N THR A 176 2.07 13.97 -17.43
CA THR A 176 2.45 12.56 -17.36
C THR A 176 1.23 11.67 -17.36
N ALA A 177 1.39 10.47 -17.88
CA ALA A 177 0.36 9.44 -17.85
C ALA A 177 0.92 8.11 -17.37
N PHE A 178 0.04 7.28 -16.82
CA PHE A 178 0.33 5.90 -16.50
C PHE A 178 -0.81 5.00 -16.93
N ILE A 179 -0.48 3.80 -17.42
CA ILE A 179 -1.44 2.76 -17.81
C ILE A 179 -1.09 1.47 -17.05
N ASP A 180 -2.00 1.00 -16.22
CA ASP A 180 -1.95 -0.29 -15.54
C ASP A 180 -2.74 -1.35 -16.33
N VAL A 181 -2.12 -2.50 -16.60
CA VAL A 181 -2.55 -3.47 -17.61
C VAL A 181 -3.09 -4.74 -16.95
N HIS A 182 -4.40 -4.97 -17.07
CA HIS A 182 -5.03 -6.24 -16.66
C HIS A 182 -5.77 -6.93 -17.80
N ASN A 183 -6.15 -8.18 -17.54
CA ASN A 183 -6.92 -9.03 -18.46
C ASN A 183 -8.28 -8.40 -18.84
N ALA A 184 -9.00 -7.86 -17.86
CA ALA A 184 -10.38 -7.43 -18.05
C ALA A 184 -10.49 -5.97 -18.51
N ALA A 185 -9.67 -5.06 -17.98
CA ALA A 185 -9.59 -3.66 -18.38
C ALA A 185 -8.21 -3.09 -18.02
N PHE A 186 -7.84 -1.99 -18.66
CA PHE A 186 -6.71 -1.17 -18.24
C PHE A 186 -7.20 -0.03 -17.37
N TYR A 187 -6.42 0.36 -16.38
CA TYR A 187 -6.62 1.60 -15.63
C TYR A 187 -5.62 2.62 -16.13
N TRP A 188 -6.01 3.88 -16.21
CA TRP A 188 -5.08 4.92 -16.60
C TRP A 188 -5.35 6.23 -15.87
N MET A 189 -4.33 7.07 -15.79
CA MET A 189 -4.38 8.38 -15.17
C MET A 189 -3.48 9.37 -15.91
N VAL A 190 -3.86 10.65 -15.94
CA VAL A 190 -3.08 11.76 -16.46
C VAL A 190 -2.96 12.85 -15.40
N VAL A 191 -1.73 13.30 -15.15
CA VAL A 191 -1.39 14.32 -14.16
C VAL A 191 -0.62 15.45 -14.80
N ALA A 192 -1.06 16.68 -14.58
CA ALA A 192 -0.36 17.89 -14.97
C ALA A 192 0.51 18.38 -13.81
N TRP A 193 1.77 18.71 -14.09
CA TRP A 193 2.76 19.06 -13.07
C TRP A 193 3.27 20.48 -13.23
N LEU A 194 3.37 21.21 -12.12
CA LEU A 194 4.12 22.46 -12.03
C LEU A 194 5.61 22.17 -11.79
N GLU A 195 6.45 23.19 -11.90
CA GLU A 195 7.90 23.08 -11.72
C GLU A 195 8.31 22.62 -10.31
N ASP A 196 7.55 23.01 -9.28
CA ASP A 196 7.76 22.61 -7.88
C ASP A 196 7.19 21.22 -7.55
N ALA A 197 6.83 20.45 -8.58
CA ALA A 197 6.18 19.14 -8.49
C ALA A 197 4.80 19.15 -7.80
N THR A 198 4.12 20.30 -7.72
CA THR A 198 2.68 20.34 -7.45
C THR A 198 1.95 19.67 -8.61
N GLY A 199 1.03 18.77 -8.31
CA GLY A 199 0.36 17.94 -9.31
C GLY A 199 -1.16 18.11 -9.31
N TYR A 200 -1.72 18.12 -10.51
CA TYR A 200 -3.15 18.17 -10.76
C TYR A 200 -3.52 16.91 -11.52
N VAL A 201 -4.25 15.99 -10.89
CA VAL A 201 -4.86 14.89 -11.65
C VAL A 201 -5.94 15.52 -12.51
N ILE A 202 -5.74 15.51 -13.83
CA ILE A 202 -6.65 16.17 -14.79
C ILE A 202 -7.63 15.18 -15.41
N ASP A 203 -7.25 13.91 -15.48
CA ASP A 203 -8.13 12.86 -15.97
C ASP A 203 -7.68 11.47 -15.46
N TYR A 204 -8.63 10.55 -15.33
CA TYR A 204 -8.40 9.12 -15.13
C TYR A 204 -9.67 8.34 -15.49
N ASP A 205 -9.48 7.12 -15.99
CA ASP A 205 -10.58 6.22 -16.32
C ASP A 205 -10.07 4.77 -16.47
N THR A 206 -10.94 3.90 -16.96
CA THR A 206 -10.56 2.59 -17.47
C THR A 206 -10.65 2.53 -18.99
N TYR A 207 -9.96 1.57 -19.59
CA TYR A 207 -10.16 1.16 -20.98
C TYR A 207 -10.55 -0.33 -21.04
N PRO A 208 -11.74 -0.69 -21.54
CA PRO A 208 -12.79 0.22 -22.01
C PRO A 208 -13.39 1.07 -20.88
N ARG A 209 -13.96 2.22 -21.21
CA ARG A 209 -14.68 3.07 -20.25
C ARG A 209 -15.92 2.35 -19.72
N GLN A 210 -16.02 2.24 -18.39
CA GLN A 210 -17.19 1.63 -17.74
C GLN A 210 -18.40 2.57 -17.74
N SER A 211 -19.60 2.00 -17.68
CA SER A 211 -20.85 2.75 -17.51
C SER A 211 -21.21 3.00 -16.04
N LEU A 212 -20.58 2.29 -15.11
CA LEU A 212 -20.79 2.44 -13.67
C LEU A 212 -19.75 3.40 -13.11
N GLU A 213 -20.19 4.28 -12.20
CA GLU A 213 -19.29 5.18 -11.46
C GLU A 213 -18.50 4.43 -10.38
N TYR A 214 -19.05 3.33 -9.88
CA TYR A 214 -18.48 2.53 -8.80
C TYR A 214 -18.53 1.03 -9.16
N PHE A 215 -17.38 0.36 -9.18
CA PHE A 215 -17.23 -1.04 -9.59
C PHE A 215 -15.97 -1.67 -8.98
N THR A 216 -15.79 -2.97 -9.18
CA THR A 216 -14.52 -3.67 -8.89
C THR A 216 -14.07 -4.45 -10.11
N LEU A 217 -12.75 -4.65 -10.30
CA LEU A 217 -12.16 -5.34 -11.44
C LEU A 217 -12.81 -6.72 -11.71
N PRO A 218 -13.08 -7.57 -10.70
CA PRO A 218 -13.74 -8.86 -10.94
C PRO A 218 -15.18 -8.76 -11.45
N ARG A 219 -15.82 -7.59 -11.36
CA ARG A 219 -17.23 -7.35 -11.66
C ARG A 219 -17.46 -6.21 -12.65
N ILE A 220 -16.45 -5.83 -13.43
CA ILE A 220 -16.62 -4.78 -14.42
C ILE A 220 -17.58 -5.23 -15.54
N PRO A 221 -18.55 -4.39 -15.95
CA PRO A 221 -19.51 -4.77 -16.99
C PRO A 221 -18.89 -4.89 -18.39
N LYS A 222 -18.00 -3.97 -18.76
CA LYS A 222 -17.36 -3.94 -20.08
C LYS A 222 -15.93 -4.41 -19.94
N THR A 223 -15.60 -5.52 -20.58
CA THR A 223 -14.23 -6.04 -20.58
C THR A 223 -13.57 -5.91 -21.96
N LEU A 224 -12.25 -6.01 -21.99
CA LEU A 224 -11.48 -6.16 -23.22
C LEU A 224 -11.91 -7.41 -24.01
N GLN A 225 -12.37 -8.47 -23.34
CA GLN A 225 -12.89 -9.67 -24.00
C GLN A 225 -14.18 -9.37 -24.78
N ASN A 226 -15.04 -8.49 -24.25
CA ASN A 226 -16.25 -8.05 -24.94
C ASN A 226 -15.92 -7.11 -26.10
N LEU A 227 -14.94 -6.21 -25.91
CA LEU A 227 -14.56 -5.23 -26.93
C LEU A 227 -13.83 -5.86 -28.11
N TYR A 228 -13.02 -6.90 -27.86
CA TYR A 228 -12.23 -7.60 -28.88
C TYR A 228 -12.55 -9.10 -28.88
N PRO A 229 -13.76 -9.49 -29.34
CA PRO A 229 -14.18 -10.89 -29.37
C PRO A 229 -13.30 -11.70 -30.33
N GLY A 230 -13.05 -12.97 -29.99
CA GLY A 230 -12.26 -13.89 -30.82
C GLY A 230 -10.74 -13.68 -30.78
N MET A 231 -10.23 -12.60 -30.17
CA MET A 231 -8.79 -12.40 -30.03
C MET A 231 -8.22 -13.17 -28.83
N THR A 232 -6.99 -13.67 -28.99
CA THR A 232 -6.19 -14.21 -27.88
C THR A 232 -5.89 -13.11 -26.85
N LEU A 233 -5.49 -13.50 -25.64
CA LEU A 233 -5.10 -12.54 -24.60
C LEU A 233 -4.05 -11.55 -25.10
N GLN A 234 -2.98 -12.04 -25.72
CA GLN A 234 -1.90 -11.20 -26.24
C GLN A 234 -2.38 -10.25 -27.35
N GLY A 235 -3.15 -10.75 -28.32
CA GLY A 235 -3.69 -9.93 -29.41
C GLY A 235 -4.62 -8.84 -28.91
N ARG A 236 -5.47 -9.17 -27.93
CA ARG A 236 -6.37 -8.22 -27.27
C ARG A 236 -5.62 -7.14 -26.51
N VAL A 237 -4.62 -7.50 -25.70
CA VAL A 237 -3.83 -6.52 -24.94
C VAL A 237 -3.08 -5.59 -25.88
N TYR A 238 -2.44 -6.13 -26.92
CA TYR A 238 -1.77 -5.31 -27.94
C TYR A 238 -2.74 -4.32 -28.59
N ARG A 239 -3.89 -4.82 -29.07
CA ARG A 239 -4.86 -3.98 -29.77
C ARG A 239 -5.44 -2.91 -28.85
N ALA A 240 -5.77 -3.28 -27.63
CA ALA A 240 -6.27 -2.36 -26.62
C ALA A 240 -5.27 -1.25 -26.29
N LEU A 241 -3.97 -1.56 -26.18
CA LEU A 241 -2.93 -0.54 -25.96
C LEU A 241 -2.84 0.41 -27.14
N VAL A 242 -2.82 -0.11 -28.37
CA VAL A 242 -2.77 0.72 -29.59
C VAL A 242 -3.97 1.67 -29.68
N ASP A 243 -5.18 1.19 -29.38
CA ASP A 243 -6.39 2.01 -29.41
C ASP A 243 -6.39 3.04 -28.26
N LEU A 244 -5.98 2.65 -27.05
CA LEU A 244 -5.86 3.56 -25.90
C LEU A 244 -4.77 4.63 -26.12
N PHE A 245 -3.64 4.28 -26.72
CA PHE A 245 -2.61 5.27 -27.08
C PHE A 245 -3.19 6.32 -28.02
N LYS A 246 -3.95 5.92 -29.05
CA LYS A 246 -4.62 6.89 -29.93
C LYS A 246 -5.58 7.79 -29.16
N GLU A 247 -6.37 7.25 -28.23
CA GLU A 247 -7.29 8.05 -27.41
C GLU A 247 -6.53 9.09 -26.56
N LEU A 248 -5.47 8.68 -25.87
CA LEU A 248 -4.71 9.56 -24.97
C LEU A 248 -3.85 10.59 -25.72
N PHE A 249 -3.16 10.20 -26.80
CA PHE A 249 -2.19 11.05 -27.49
C PHE A 249 -2.77 11.85 -28.65
N SER A 250 -4.01 11.58 -29.10
CA SER A 250 -4.71 12.49 -30.02
C SER A 250 -5.39 13.66 -29.29
N THR A 251 -5.53 13.56 -27.97
CA THR A 251 -6.16 14.59 -27.14
C THR A 251 -5.20 15.78 -26.95
N LYS A 252 -5.62 16.95 -27.45
CA LYS A 252 -4.97 18.24 -27.15
C LYS A 252 -5.62 18.83 -25.91
N TRP A 253 -4.90 18.82 -24.79
CA TRP A 253 -5.48 19.18 -23.51
C TRP A 253 -5.68 20.69 -23.37
N PRO A 254 -6.92 21.19 -23.18
CA PRO A 254 -7.19 22.62 -23.06
C PRO A 254 -6.60 23.21 -21.77
N PRO A 255 -6.39 24.54 -21.70
CA PRO A 255 -6.70 25.53 -22.73
C PRO A 255 -5.58 25.71 -23.78
N THR A 256 -4.37 25.22 -23.50
CA THR A 256 -3.18 25.47 -24.34
C THR A 256 -3.00 24.45 -25.46
N GLY A 257 -3.74 23.34 -25.43
CA GLY A 257 -3.49 22.19 -26.30
C GLY A 257 -2.24 21.42 -25.89
N ALA A 258 -1.96 21.34 -24.59
CA ALA A 258 -0.84 20.58 -24.05
C ALA A 258 -0.95 19.10 -24.44
N MET A 259 0.21 18.43 -24.53
CA MET A 259 0.31 17.01 -24.87
C MET A 259 0.97 16.26 -23.71
N ILE A 260 0.80 14.94 -23.64
CA ILE A 260 1.46 14.11 -22.64
C ILE A 260 2.96 14.00 -23.00
N ASP A 261 3.85 14.33 -22.07
CA ASP A 261 5.30 14.36 -22.24
C ASP A 261 5.98 13.03 -21.89
N ARG A 262 5.37 12.25 -20.98
CA ARG A 262 5.81 10.89 -20.62
C ARG A 262 4.62 10.03 -20.24
N CYS A 263 4.49 8.86 -20.88
CA CYS A 263 3.55 7.84 -20.47
C CYS A 263 4.29 6.56 -20.10
N LEU A 264 4.05 6.05 -18.91
CA LEU A 264 4.56 4.75 -18.49
C LEU A 264 3.45 3.70 -18.60
N VAL A 265 3.80 2.50 -19.02
CA VAL A 265 2.87 1.37 -19.14
C VAL A 265 3.37 0.24 -18.27
N ASP A 266 2.55 -0.28 -17.36
CA ASP A 266 2.96 -1.42 -16.55
C ASP A 266 3.20 -2.66 -17.43
N ALA A 267 4.38 -3.25 -17.26
CA ALA A 267 4.79 -4.48 -17.91
C ALA A 267 5.03 -5.60 -16.89
N GLY A 268 4.62 -5.40 -15.62
CA GLY A 268 4.85 -6.29 -14.49
C GLY A 268 4.03 -7.58 -14.49
N TRP A 269 2.92 -7.64 -15.24
CA TRP A 269 1.98 -8.77 -15.22
C TRP A 269 2.56 -10.11 -15.76
N GLY A 270 3.71 -10.12 -16.42
CA GLY A 270 4.43 -11.33 -16.85
C GLY A 270 3.83 -12.04 -18.07
N LEU A 271 2.52 -12.30 -18.09
CA LEU A 271 1.83 -13.00 -19.20
C LEU A 271 1.83 -12.22 -20.51
N VAL A 272 1.94 -10.89 -20.43
CA VAL A 272 1.86 -9.97 -21.57
C VAL A 272 3.02 -8.98 -21.62
N THR A 273 4.09 -9.20 -20.84
CA THR A 273 5.25 -8.30 -20.80
C THR A 273 5.81 -8.01 -22.20
N ASP A 274 6.03 -9.04 -23.01
CA ASP A 274 6.52 -8.86 -24.39
C ASP A 274 5.53 -8.14 -25.31
N VAL A 275 4.24 -8.25 -25.01
CA VAL A 275 3.18 -7.55 -25.74
C VAL A 275 3.20 -6.06 -25.43
N VAL A 276 3.35 -5.70 -24.15
CA VAL A 276 3.48 -4.30 -23.70
C VAL A 276 4.70 -3.66 -24.34
N HIS A 277 5.85 -4.32 -24.29
CA HIS A 277 7.08 -3.85 -24.92
C HIS A 277 6.89 -3.61 -26.42
N ARG A 278 6.33 -4.60 -27.13
CA ARG A 278 6.05 -4.50 -28.56
C ARG A 278 5.11 -3.33 -28.90
N ALA A 279 4.03 -3.18 -28.15
CA ALA A 279 3.08 -2.07 -28.34
C ALA A 279 3.75 -0.71 -28.14
N CYS A 280 4.63 -0.59 -27.15
CA CYS A 280 5.39 0.64 -26.88
C CYS A 280 6.47 0.92 -27.95
N SER A 281 7.07 -0.11 -28.55
CA SER A 281 8.09 0.06 -29.58
C SER A 281 7.53 0.32 -30.98
N GLU A 282 6.35 -0.24 -31.30
CA GLU A 282 5.74 -0.13 -32.63
C GLU A 282 4.80 1.07 -32.78
N THR A 283 4.46 1.73 -31.67
CA THR A 283 3.59 2.92 -31.70
C THR A 283 4.34 4.15 -32.23
N GLU A 284 3.62 5.01 -32.97
CA GLU A 284 4.12 6.33 -33.40
C GLU A 284 4.46 7.26 -32.22
N TYR A 285 3.94 6.97 -31.02
CA TYR A 285 4.20 7.72 -29.79
C TYR A 285 5.41 7.20 -28.99
N GLY A 286 6.27 6.37 -29.59
CA GLY A 286 7.38 5.68 -28.90
C GLY A 286 8.45 6.61 -28.27
N ALA A 287 8.45 7.90 -28.60
CA ALA A 287 9.29 8.89 -27.91
C ALA A 287 8.78 9.22 -26.49
N VAL A 288 7.47 9.11 -26.28
CA VAL A 288 6.75 9.49 -25.05
C VAL A 288 6.39 8.25 -24.23
N VAL A 289 5.96 7.17 -24.87
CA VAL A 289 5.53 5.92 -24.22
C VAL A 289 6.73 5.06 -23.85
N MET A 290 6.73 4.50 -22.64
CA MET A 290 7.77 3.57 -22.20
C MET A 290 7.21 2.48 -21.28
N PRO A 291 7.59 1.20 -21.48
CA PRO A 291 7.30 0.13 -20.52
C PRO A 291 7.91 0.43 -19.16
N SER A 292 7.27 -0.03 -18.09
CA SER A 292 7.72 0.19 -16.72
C SER A 292 7.49 -1.02 -15.82
N TYR A 293 8.25 -1.11 -14.72
CA TYR A 293 8.07 -2.14 -13.70
C TYR A 293 8.24 -1.53 -12.31
N GLY A 294 7.19 -1.65 -11.49
CA GLY A 294 7.28 -1.44 -10.05
C GLY A 294 8.01 -2.61 -9.39
N ARG A 295 9.10 -2.32 -8.68
CA ARG A 295 9.84 -3.32 -7.89
C ARG A 295 9.51 -3.13 -6.42
N TYR A 296 9.01 -4.18 -5.81
CA TYR A 296 8.83 -4.25 -4.36
C TYR A 296 10.21 -4.40 -3.69
N VAL A 297 10.82 -3.28 -3.30
CA VAL A 297 12.11 -3.23 -2.62
C VAL A 297 11.88 -3.28 -1.12
N THR A 298 12.46 -4.27 -0.47
CA THR A 298 12.38 -4.48 0.99
C THR A 298 13.64 -4.00 1.70
N PRO A 299 13.61 -3.78 3.02
CA PRO A 299 14.79 -3.46 3.83
C PRO A 299 15.93 -4.49 3.74
N LYS A 300 15.67 -5.70 3.24
CA LYS A 300 16.66 -6.76 3.04
C LYS A 300 17.38 -6.67 1.68
N GLN A 301 16.86 -5.86 0.76
CA GLN A 301 17.38 -5.73 -0.60
C GLN A 301 18.16 -4.42 -0.76
N ARG A 302 19.11 -4.41 -1.71
CA ARG A 302 19.80 -3.18 -2.10
C ARG A 302 18.81 -2.23 -2.75
N ARG A 303 18.89 -0.95 -2.40
CA ARG A 303 18.09 0.12 -3.00
C ARG A 303 18.39 0.23 -4.50
N ILE A 304 17.41 0.62 -5.31
CA ILE A 304 17.57 0.72 -6.77
C ILE A 304 18.71 1.66 -7.16
N GLU A 305 18.96 2.72 -6.40
CA GLU A 305 20.04 3.68 -6.62
C GLU A 305 21.44 3.07 -6.52
N ASP A 306 21.55 1.97 -5.76
CA ASP A 306 22.79 1.24 -5.51
C ASP A 306 23.02 0.09 -6.50
N TRP A 307 22.05 -0.18 -7.39
CA TRP A 307 22.18 -1.26 -8.37
C TRP A 307 23.30 -0.96 -9.38
N SER A 308 23.94 -2.02 -9.88
CA SER A 308 25.02 -1.89 -10.86
C SER A 308 24.54 -1.23 -12.14
N ARG A 309 25.39 -0.34 -12.69
CA ARG A 309 25.10 0.37 -13.93
C ARG A 309 25.58 -0.42 -15.13
N LYS A 310 24.78 -0.41 -16.19
CA LYS A 310 25.22 -0.82 -17.53
C LYS A 310 25.46 0.42 -18.40
N PRO A 311 26.32 0.34 -19.44
CA PRO A 311 26.47 1.43 -20.40
C PRO A 311 25.12 1.83 -21.01
N GLY A 312 24.80 3.12 -21.00
CA GLY A 312 23.53 3.66 -21.50
C GLY A 312 22.38 3.74 -20.49
N ASP A 313 22.55 3.19 -19.27
CA ASP A 313 21.54 3.32 -18.21
C ASP A 313 21.41 4.78 -17.75
N GLN A 314 20.18 5.26 -17.62
CA GLN A 314 19.86 6.52 -16.93
C GLN A 314 19.30 6.22 -15.55
N ARG A 315 19.48 7.15 -14.60
CA ARG A 315 18.98 6.96 -13.23
C ARG A 315 18.49 8.26 -12.64
N GLY A 316 17.50 8.15 -11.77
CA GLY A 316 17.07 9.22 -10.89
C GLY A 316 16.80 8.71 -9.49
N PHE A 317 15.97 9.43 -8.75
CA PHE A 317 15.64 9.09 -7.37
C PHE A 317 14.62 7.94 -7.35
N GLY A 318 15.03 6.75 -6.88
CA GLY A 318 14.14 5.60 -6.81
C GLY A 318 13.72 5.02 -8.17
N TRP A 319 14.41 5.35 -9.26
CA TRP A 319 14.16 4.77 -10.59
C TRP A 319 15.42 4.67 -11.46
N LEU A 320 15.34 3.79 -12.46
CA LEU A 320 16.37 3.52 -13.44
C LEU A 320 15.73 3.29 -14.83
N ILE A 321 16.31 3.85 -15.89
CA ILE A 321 15.96 3.52 -17.28
C ILE A 321 17.06 2.62 -17.82
N ARG A 322 16.67 1.44 -18.32
CA ARG A 322 17.58 0.44 -18.88
C ARG A 322 17.21 0.08 -20.30
N ASN A 323 18.22 -0.36 -21.05
CA ASN A 323 18.01 -1.10 -22.28
C ASN A 323 17.72 -2.57 -21.96
N ARG A 324 16.68 -3.11 -22.58
CA ARG A 324 16.43 -4.55 -22.57
C ARG A 324 17.52 -5.26 -23.36
N THR A 325 18.03 -6.34 -22.79
CA THR A 325 19.20 -7.04 -23.34
C THR A 325 18.77 -7.83 -24.58
N GLY A 326 19.53 -7.73 -25.68
CA GLY A 326 19.28 -8.48 -26.91
C GLY A 326 18.15 -7.97 -27.79
N THR A 327 17.55 -6.81 -27.50
CA THR A 327 16.36 -6.28 -28.20
C THR A 327 16.61 -4.95 -28.92
N GLY A 328 17.86 -4.65 -29.30
CA GLY A 328 18.17 -3.52 -30.19
C GLY A 328 17.90 -2.11 -29.62
N GLY A 329 17.82 -1.95 -28.29
CA GLY A 329 17.65 -0.64 -27.65
C GLY A 329 16.25 -0.31 -27.13
N ASP A 330 15.36 -1.31 -27.03
CA ASP A 330 14.10 -1.21 -26.31
C ASP A 330 14.33 -0.81 -24.84
N ARG A 331 13.81 0.35 -24.43
CA ARG A 331 14.04 0.95 -23.11
C ARG A 331 12.85 0.75 -22.20
N TYR A 332 13.11 0.60 -20.90
CA TYR A 332 12.07 0.51 -19.88
C TYR A 332 12.50 1.18 -18.58
N VAL A 333 11.50 1.59 -17.80
CA VAL A 333 11.68 2.17 -16.46
C VAL A 333 11.56 1.08 -15.40
N LEU A 334 12.51 1.00 -14.48
CA LEU A 334 12.39 0.29 -13.21
C LEU A 334 12.24 1.32 -12.11
N TYR A 335 11.32 1.14 -11.19
CA TYR A 335 11.17 2.04 -10.05
C TYR A 335 10.85 1.28 -8.77
N ASP A 336 11.18 1.90 -7.63
CA ASP A 336 10.91 1.36 -6.31
C ASP A 336 9.47 1.68 -5.94
N ALA A 337 8.60 0.67 -6.00
CA ALA A 337 7.16 0.85 -5.83
C ALA A 337 6.84 1.40 -4.43
N ASN A 338 7.44 0.82 -3.39
CA ASN A 338 7.24 1.25 -2.00
C ASN A 338 7.63 2.71 -1.81
N LYS A 339 8.81 3.09 -2.30
CA LYS A 339 9.30 4.46 -2.20
C LYS A 339 8.41 5.45 -2.92
N TRP A 340 7.97 5.14 -4.14
CA TRP A 340 7.14 6.04 -4.93
C TRP A 340 5.71 6.16 -4.41
N LYS A 341 5.17 5.09 -3.80
CA LYS A 341 3.90 5.15 -3.05
C LYS A 341 4.03 6.04 -1.81
N SER A 342 5.12 5.97 -1.04
CA SER A 342 5.35 6.91 0.08
C SER A 342 5.47 8.37 -0.39
N ILE A 343 6.17 8.64 -1.50
CA ILE A 343 6.25 10.00 -2.06
C ILE A 343 4.86 10.50 -2.47
N MET A 344 4.09 9.67 -3.17
CA MET A 344 2.71 9.99 -3.55
C MET A 344 1.83 10.27 -2.32
N ALA A 345 1.91 9.44 -1.28
CA ALA A 345 1.15 9.62 -0.05
C ALA A 345 1.48 10.95 0.64
N ASN A 346 2.77 11.29 0.74
CA ASN A 346 3.20 12.59 1.26
C ASN A 346 2.59 13.75 0.47
N LYS A 347 2.60 13.67 -0.87
CA LYS A 347 1.98 14.70 -1.74
C LYS A 347 0.47 14.82 -1.54
N LEU A 348 -0.23 13.71 -1.27
CA LEU A 348 -1.66 13.70 -0.98
C LEU A 348 -1.97 14.20 0.45
N SER A 349 -1.02 14.12 1.37
CA SER A 349 -1.17 14.58 2.76
C SER A 349 -0.88 16.06 2.95
N LEU A 350 -0.10 16.68 2.06
CA LEU A 350 0.12 18.14 2.10
C LEU A 350 -1.20 18.90 1.96
N PRO A 351 -1.45 19.95 2.74
CA PRO A 351 -2.57 20.86 2.51
C PRO A 351 -2.60 21.35 1.05
N TRP A 352 -3.80 21.41 0.45
CA TRP A 352 -3.92 21.93 -0.91
C TRP A 352 -3.53 23.41 -0.96
N GLY A 353 -2.66 23.77 -1.90
CA GLY A 353 -2.04 25.10 -2.00
C GLY A 353 -0.57 25.14 -1.58
N GLU A 354 -0.08 24.10 -0.91
CA GLU A 354 1.35 23.94 -0.64
C GLU A 354 2.11 23.36 -1.84
N LYS A 355 3.39 23.74 -1.95
CA LYS A 355 4.29 23.26 -3.01
C LYS A 355 4.41 21.75 -2.94
N GLY A 356 4.26 21.09 -4.09
CA GLY A 356 4.39 19.64 -4.19
C GLY A 356 3.12 18.86 -3.89
N ALA A 357 2.03 19.51 -3.45
CA ALA A 357 0.76 18.87 -3.17
C ALA A 357 0.10 18.28 -4.44
N LEU A 358 -0.68 17.21 -4.27
CA LEU A 358 -1.52 16.62 -5.32
C LEU A 358 -3.00 16.91 -5.08
N ALA A 359 -3.80 17.20 -6.09
CA ALA A 359 -5.27 17.23 -5.97
C ALA A 359 -5.97 16.78 -7.26
N PHE A 360 -7.26 16.45 -7.12
CA PHE A 360 -8.10 15.95 -8.21
C PHE A 360 -8.86 17.06 -8.93
N PHE A 361 -9.29 16.82 -10.16
CA PHE A 361 -10.26 17.70 -10.83
C PHE A 361 -11.64 17.62 -10.15
N SER A 362 -12.57 18.51 -10.50
CA SER A 362 -13.94 18.55 -9.98
C SER A 362 -14.95 18.00 -10.98
N GLY A 363 -16.15 17.67 -10.48
CA GLY A 363 -17.28 17.24 -11.30
C GLY A 363 -17.34 15.74 -11.59
N LYS A 364 -16.44 14.93 -11.01
CA LYS A 364 -16.54 13.46 -10.98
C LYS A 364 -16.63 13.00 -9.53
N ASP A 365 -17.34 11.90 -9.31
CA ASP A 365 -17.32 11.20 -8.05
C ASP A 365 -15.99 10.44 -7.87
N HIS A 366 -15.19 10.90 -6.90
CA HIS A 366 -13.89 10.32 -6.58
C HIS A 366 -13.96 9.21 -5.52
N ARG A 367 -15.15 8.75 -5.09
CA ARG A 367 -15.26 7.68 -4.08
C ARG A 367 -14.51 6.42 -4.47
N LEU A 368 -14.70 5.93 -5.69
CA LEU A 368 -13.99 4.73 -6.15
C LEU A 368 -12.47 4.98 -6.25
N LEU A 369 -12.05 6.16 -6.73
CA LEU A 369 -10.64 6.53 -6.75
C LEU A 369 -10.04 6.51 -5.34
N ALA A 370 -10.73 7.10 -4.36
CA ALA A 370 -10.28 7.13 -2.97
C ALA A 370 -10.17 5.72 -2.37
N ASP A 371 -11.07 4.80 -2.74
CA ASP A 371 -11.00 3.40 -2.33
C ASP A 371 -9.76 2.69 -2.91
N HIS A 372 -9.40 2.95 -4.17
CA HIS A 372 -8.16 2.44 -4.75
C HIS A 372 -6.93 3.08 -4.12
N LEU A 373 -6.93 4.40 -3.88
CA LEU A 373 -5.79 5.09 -3.28
C LEU A 373 -5.57 4.70 -1.81
N THR A 374 -6.57 4.17 -1.11
CA THR A 374 -6.46 3.70 0.28
C THR A 374 -6.47 2.17 0.40
N SER A 375 -6.34 1.46 -0.72
CA SER A 375 -6.37 -0.01 -0.81
C SER A 375 -5.20 -0.67 -0.08
N GLU A 376 -4.09 0.06 0.10
CA GLU A 376 -2.89 -0.37 0.78
C GLU A 376 -2.69 0.37 2.12
N TYR A 377 -1.84 -0.20 2.98
CA TYR A 377 -1.36 0.43 4.21
C TYR A 377 0.15 0.34 4.28
N VAL A 378 0.75 1.28 5.01
CA VAL A 378 2.20 1.36 5.17
C VAL A 378 2.60 0.64 6.44
N LYS A 379 3.53 -0.31 6.31
CA LYS A 379 4.21 -0.95 7.43
C LYS A 379 5.67 -0.54 7.41
N ARG A 380 6.15 0.06 8.50
CA ARG A 380 7.59 0.33 8.66
C ARG A 380 8.32 -1.00 8.91
N ALA A 381 9.37 -1.26 8.14
CA ALA A 381 10.16 -2.46 8.26
C ALA A 381 11.65 -2.12 8.38
N GLU A 382 12.37 -2.89 9.21
CA GLU A 382 13.81 -2.75 9.39
C GLU A 382 14.57 -3.88 8.67
N GLY A 383 15.80 -3.59 8.26
CA GLY A 383 16.66 -4.57 7.61
C GLY A 383 18.04 -4.03 7.29
N THR A 384 18.82 -4.84 6.58
CA THR A 384 20.24 -4.59 6.28
C THR A 384 20.48 -3.32 5.46
N ALA A 385 19.51 -2.88 4.64
CA ALA A 385 19.56 -1.64 3.87
C ALA A 385 18.97 -0.42 4.62
N GLY A 386 18.73 -0.56 5.92
CA GLY A 386 18.11 0.42 6.80
C GLY A 386 16.58 0.35 6.80
N PRO A 387 15.91 1.18 7.61
CA PRO A 387 14.46 1.16 7.71
C PRO A 387 13.83 1.69 6.42
N MET A 388 12.76 1.03 5.97
CA MET A 388 11.98 1.39 4.78
C MET A 388 10.48 1.21 5.04
N ASP A 389 9.68 1.93 4.27
CA ASP A 389 8.24 1.73 4.24
C ASP A 389 7.93 0.58 3.29
N GLU A 390 7.11 -0.35 3.75
CA GLU A 390 6.55 -1.43 2.93
C GLU A 390 5.05 -1.19 2.76
N TRP A 391 4.61 -1.04 1.51
CA TRP A 391 3.21 -0.86 1.17
C TRP A 391 2.56 -2.22 0.97
N LYS A 392 1.51 -2.51 1.74
CA LYS A 392 0.85 -3.80 1.76
C LYS A 392 -0.62 -3.65 1.44
N LEU A 393 -1.13 -4.53 0.59
CA LEU A 393 -2.55 -4.60 0.29
C LEU A 393 -3.36 -4.89 1.55
N ARG A 394 -4.44 -4.12 1.76
CA ARG A 394 -5.36 -4.34 2.86
C ARG A 394 -6.10 -5.67 2.69
N PRO A 395 -6.53 -6.31 3.79
CA PRO A 395 -7.33 -7.52 3.70
C PRO A 395 -8.63 -7.31 2.92
N GLY A 396 -9.04 -8.34 2.19
CA GLY A 396 -10.19 -8.29 1.29
C GLY A 396 -9.83 -8.10 -0.18
N ASN A 397 -8.54 -7.99 -0.51
CA ASN A 397 -8.00 -7.78 -1.85
C ASN A 397 -8.75 -6.66 -2.60
N PRO A 398 -8.80 -5.44 -2.02
CA PRO A 398 -9.32 -4.29 -2.75
C PRO A 398 -8.50 -4.05 -4.02
N ASP A 399 -9.12 -3.46 -5.03
CA ASP A 399 -8.42 -3.04 -6.23
C ASP A 399 -7.52 -1.83 -5.91
N ASP A 400 -6.28 -1.83 -6.41
CA ASP A 400 -5.25 -0.81 -6.14
C ASP A 400 -4.75 -0.14 -7.44
N HIS A 401 -5.37 -0.41 -8.57
CA HIS A 401 -4.81 -0.05 -9.88
C HIS A 401 -4.61 1.46 -10.13
N TRP A 402 -5.50 2.31 -9.59
CA TRP A 402 -5.29 3.77 -9.66
C TRP A 402 -4.28 4.31 -8.65
N LEU A 403 -3.98 3.58 -7.57
CA LEU A 403 -2.83 3.87 -6.68
C LEU A 403 -1.54 3.68 -7.45
N ASP A 404 -1.41 2.55 -8.16
CA ASP A 404 -0.25 2.27 -9.01
C ASP A 404 -0.15 3.26 -10.17
N CYS A 405 -1.27 3.64 -10.79
CA CYS A 405 -1.29 4.70 -11.81
C CYS A 405 -0.78 6.04 -11.28
N LEU A 406 -1.24 6.48 -10.11
CA LEU A 406 -0.83 7.78 -9.55
C LEU A 406 0.64 7.76 -9.12
N ALA A 407 1.09 6.68 -8.46
CA ALA A 407 2.50 6.49 -8.12
C ALA A 407 3.37 6.48 -9.38
N GLY A 408 2.93 5.77 -10.42
CA GLY A 408 3.59 5.73 -11.72
C GLY A 408 3.63 7.08 -12.45
N CYS A 409 2.58 7.90 -12.33
CA CYS A 409 2.60 9.28 -12.84
C CYS A 409 3.65 10.15 -12.12
N CYS A 410 3.85 9.94 -10.81
CA CYS A 410 4.92 10.60 -10.05
C CYS A 410 6.32 10.16 -10.52
N VAL A 411 6.50 8.87 -10.79
CA VAL A 411 7.75 8.33 -11.38
C VAL A 411 8.00 8.99 -12.73
N ALA A 412 6.99 9.01 -13.61
CA ALA A 412 7.07 9.62 -14.92
C ALA A 412 7.49 11.10 -14.85
N ALA A 413 6.96 11.86 -13.89
CA ALA A 413 7.33 13.27 -13.68
C ALA A 413 8.80 13.40 -13.28
N SER A 414 9.28 12.51 -12.42
CA SER A 414 10.68 12.47 -12.02
C SER A 414 11.62 12.15 -13.18
N THR A 415 11.21 11.31 -14.14
CA THR A 415 12.00 11.07 -15.38
C THR A 415 12.10 12.31 -16.29
N LEU A 416 11.23 13.29 -16.09
CA LEU A 416 11.24 14.59 -16.77
C LEU A 416 11.89 15.69 -15.91
N ASP A 417 12.64 15.30 -14.88
CA ASP A 417 13.28 16.17 -13.92
C ASP A 417 12.32 17.05 -13.09
N ILE A 418 11.08 16.59 -12.88
CA ILE A 418 10.10 17.24 -12.00
C ILE A 418 10.05 16.47 -10.68
N HIS A 419 10.70 17.01 -9.65
CA HIS A 419 10.82 16.32 -8.36
C HIS A 419 10.45 17.18 -7.13
N GLY A 420 10.52 18.51 -7.15
CA GLY A 420 10.17 19.35 -5.97
C GLY A 420 11.20 19.29 -4.84
N ASP A 421 11.04 20.15 -3.83
CA ASP A 421 12.11 20.47 -2.84
C ASP A 421 12.47 19.31 -1.90
N ALA A 422 11.57 18.33 -1.71
CA ALA A 422 11.86 17.11 -0.95
C ALA A 422 12.98 16.25 -1.58
N PHE A 423 13.39 16.57 -2.80
CA PHE A 423 14.47 15.95 -3.53
C PHE A 423 15.70 16.86 -3.49
N SER A 424 16.13 17.25 -2.29
CA SER A 424 17.50 17.73 -2.11
C SER A 424 18.40 16.63 -2.68
N ARG A 425 19.10 16.90 -3.80
CA ARG A 425 20.12 16.00 -4.33
C ARG A 425 20.92 15.53 -3.13
N GLN A 426 20.89 14.22 -2.83
CA GLN A 426 21.80 13.64 -1.85
C GLN A 426 23.18 14.16 -2.26
N GLU A 427 23.73 15.09 -1.49
CA GLU A 427 25.09 15.56 -1.72
C GLU A 427 25.91 14.28 -1.85
N ARG A 428 26.63 14.12 -2.96
CA ARG A 428 27.50 12.97 -3.15
C ARG A 428 28.36 12.92 -1.91
N ARG A 429 28.10 11.97 -1.00
CA ARG A 429 28.96 11.75 0.18
C ARG A 429 30.36 11.64 -0.39
N LYS A 430 31.23 12.58 -0.02
CA LYS A 430 32.60 12.63 -0.52
C LYS A 430 33.21 11.25 -0.27
N VAL A 431 33.57 10.55 -1.34
CA VAL A 431 34.31 9.29 -1.23
C VAL A 431 35.70 9.69 -0.75
N TYR A 432 35.98 9.45 0.53
CA TYR A 432 37.29 9.77 1.10
C TYR A 432 38.32 8.82 0.50
N THR A 433 39.33 9.38 -0.15
CA THR A 433 40.53 8.64 -0.54
C THR A 433 41.42 8.39 0.69
N ALA A 434 42.39 7.47 0.57
CA ALA A 434 43.39 7.24 1.63
C ALA A 434 44.15 8.54 1.99
N ASP A 435 44.37 9.43 1.02
CA ASP A 435 45.01 10.73 1.23
C ASP A 435 44.09 11.74 1.92
N ASP A 436 42.78 11.70 1.64
CA ASP A 436 41.80 12.53 2.37
C ASP A 436 41.72 12.14 3.85
N LEU A 437 41.84 10.84 4.17
CA LEU A 437 41.85 10.34 5.55
C LEU A 437 43.14 10.74 6.29
N LYS A 438 44.31 10.63 5.63
CA LYS A 438 45.60 11.07 6.19
C LYS A 438 45.60 12.56 6.54
N ARG A 439 45.06 13.42 5.68
CA ARG A 439 44.94 14.87 5.93
C ARG A 439 43.97 15.22 7.05
N ARG A 440 43.02 14.33 7.35
CA ARG A 440 42.06 14.51 8.46
C ARG A 440 42.68 14.13 9.80
N ILE A 441 43.49 13.06 9.83
CA ILE A 441 44.24 12.63 11.02
C ILE A 441 45.30 13.67 11.41
N SER A 442 45.96 14.32 10.43
CA SER A 442 46.97 15.36 10.71
C SER A 442 46.39 16.67 11.24
N ARG A 443 45.07 16.90 11.14
CA ARG A 443 44.39 18.08 11.70
C ARG A 443 43.86 17.90 13.11
N VAL A 444 43.85 16.66 13.64
CA VAL A 444 43.40 16.35 15.01
C VAL A 444 44.56 16.35 16.01
N LYS A 445 45.81 16.46 15.53
CA LYS A 445 46.98 16.74 16.37
C LYS A 445 47.39 18.21 16.25
N ILE A 446 46.63 19.09 16.91
CA ILE A 446 47.10 20.35 17.48
C ILE A 446 46.46 20.46 18.86
#